data_AF-A0A520GTI7-F1
#
_entry.id   AF-A0A520GTI7-F1
#
_cell.length_a   1.000
_cell.length_b   1.000
_cell.length_c   1.000
_cell.angle_alpha   90.00
_cell.angle_beta   90.00
_cell.angle_gamma   90.00
#
_symmetry.space_group_name_H-M   'P 1'
#
loop_
_entity.id
_entity.type
_entity.pdbx_description
1 polymer ?
#
loop_
_entity_poly.entity_id
_entity_poly.type
_entity_poly.pdbx_seq_one_letter_code
_entity_poly.pdbx_strand_id
1 'polypeptide(L)'
;GQEMARALGVEAMFLERPTGTFELRRGFRLSPGQKVLMMEDVVTTGLSSREAIAAIAAAGGETGAAAALVDRSNGAADLGVPFFPLIRLDVPSYAADALPPDLAAIPATKPGSRAA
;
A
#
# COMPACT_ATOMS: atom_id res chain seq x y z
N GLY A 1 1.36 4.45 -8.46
CA GLY A 1 0.45 3.85 -9.47
C GLY A 1 0.68 4.43 -10.86
N GLN A 2 0.08 5.58 -11.17
CA GLN A 2 0.06 6.19 -12.50
C GLN A 2 1.43 6.26 -13.21
N GLU A 3 2.46 6.79 -12.55
CA GLU A 3 3.79 6.92 -13.16
C GLU A 3 4.46 5.58 -13.46
N MET A 4 4.19 4.55 -12.65
CA MET A 4 4.69 3.20 -12.93
C MET A 4 3.99 2.58 -14.15
N ALA A 5 2.67 2.74 -14.24
CA ALA A 5 1.91 2.28 -15.39
C ALA A 5 2.40 2.98 -16.68
N ARG A 6 2.61 4.31 -16.62
CA ARG A 6 3.20 5.09 -17.73
C ARG A 6 4.59 4.58 -18.12
N ALA A 7 5.47 4.34 -17.16
CA ALA A 7 6.83 3.84 -17.42
C ALA A 7 6.84 2.43 -18.04
N LEU A 8 5.87 1.59 -17.69
CA LEU A 8 5.74 0.22 -18.20
C LEU A 8 4.91 0.12 -19.48
N GLY A 9 4.27 1.21 -19.93
CA GLY A 9 3.39 1.21 -21.09
C GLY A 9 2.11 0.39 -20.89
N VAL A 10 1.58 0.33 -19.66
CA VAL A 10 0.37 -0.42 -19.31
C VAL A 10 -0.73 0.51 -18.78
N GLU A 11 -1.95 -0.01 -18.71
CA GLU A 11 -3.09 0.72 -18.15
C GLU A 11 -2.94 0.98 -16.65
N ALA A 12 -3.37 2.16 -16.21
CA ALA A 12 -3.43 2.51 -14.80
C ALA A 12 -4.86 2.40 -14.28
N MET A 13 -5.01 1.72 -13.15
CA MET A 13 -6.26 1.64 -12.38
C MET A 13 -5.98 1.95 -10.91
N PHE A 14 -7.01 2.28 -10.15
CA PHE A 14 -6.90 2.45 -8.70
C PHE A 14 -8.13 1.92 -7.98
N LEU A 15 -7.91 1.50 -6.73
CA LEU A 15 -8.96 1.06 -5.82
C LEU A 15 -9.34 2.21 -4.89
N GLU A 16 -10.61 2.30 -4.53
CA GLU A 16 -11.14 3.27 -3.56
C GLU A 16 -11.78 2.54 -2.37
N ARG A 17 -11.94 3.19 -1.22
CA ARG A 17 -12.65 2.65 -0.04
C ARG A 17 -13.85 3.50 0.37
N PRO A 18 -14.92 3.58 -0.44
CA PRO A 18 -16.10 4.36 -0.07
C PRO A 18 -16.88 3.76 1.11
N THR A 19 -16.81 2.45 1.29
CA THR A 19 -17.63 1.62 2.19
C THR A 19 -16.79 0.90 3.25
N GLY A 20 -15.49 1.19 3.31
CA GLY A 20 -14.52 0.53 4.20
C GLY A 20 -13.69 -0.58 3.52
N THR A 21 -14.18 -1.16 2.42
CA THR A 21 -13.44 -2.15 1.62
C THR A 21 -12.92 -1.56 0.32
N PHE A 22 -11.84 -2.13 -0.23
CA PHE A 22 -11.34 -1.71 -1.54
C PHE A 22 -12.24 -2.18 -2.67
N GLU A 23 -12.55 -1.26 -3.59
CA GLU A 23 -13.42 -1.50 -4.74
C GLU A 23 -12.84 -0.84 -6.01
N LEU A 24 -12.94 -1.50 -7.16
CA LEU A 24 -12.74 -0.86 -8.46
C LEU A 24 -13.97 -0.02 -8.80
N ARG A 25 -13.78 1.29 -9.02
CA ARG A 25 -14.87 2.22 -9.37
C ARG A 25 -14.64 2.87 -10.72
N ARG A 26 -15.54 3.81 -11.09
CA ARG A 26 -15.40 4.71 -12.26
C ARG A 26 -15.28 4.00 -13.62
N GLY A 27 -15.84 2.81 -13.73
CA GLY A 27 -15.83 2.03 -14.97
C GLY A 27 -14.58 1.17 -15.18
N PHE A 28 -13.64 1.14 -14.23
CA PHE A 28 -12.54 0.17 -14.28
C PHE A 28 -13.07 -1.25 -14.20
N ARG A 29 -12.60 -2.12 -15.08
CA ARG A 29 -12.97 -3.53 -15.16
C ARG A 29 -11.71 -4.32 -15.48
N LEU A 30 -11.56 -5.46 -14.82
CA LEU A 30 -10.56 -6.46 -15.17
C LEU A 30 -11.25 -7.55 -15.98
N SER A 31 -10.55 -8.05 -16.99
CA SER A 31 -10.93 -9.30 -17.64
C SER A 31 -10.58 -10.47 -16.71
N PRO A 32 -11.36 -11.56 -16.72
CA PRO A 32 -11.01 -12.75 -15.94
C PRO A 32 -9.58 -13.23 -16.23
N GLY A 33 -8.77 -13.42 -15.19
CA GLY A 33 -7.37 -13.84 -15.29
C GLY A 33 -6.38 -12.73 -15.68
N GLN A 34 -6.83 -11.48 -15.82
CA GLN A 34 -5.97 -10.36 -16.19
C GLN A 34 -4.86 -10.18 -15.15
N LYS A 35 -3.60 -10.22 -15.60
CA LYS A 35 -2.44 -10.04 -14.73
C LYS A 35 -2.32 -8.59 -14.28
N VAL A 36 -2.14 -8.39 -12.97
CA VAL A 36 -2.03 -7.08 -12.34
C VAL A 36 -0.72 -6.97 -11.57
N LEU A 37 -0.02 -5.83 -11.74
CA LEU A 37 1.02 -5.37 -10.84
C LEU A 37 0.39 -4.42 -9.83
N MET A 38 0.34 -4.80 -8.56
CA MET A 38 -0.15 -3.92 -7.50
C MET A 38 0.94 -2.93 -7.10
N MET A 39 0.66 -1.62 -7.14
CA MET A 39 1.64 -0.59 -6.80
C MET A 39 1.15 0.32 -5.67
N GLU A 40 1.93 0.43 -4.61
CA GLU A 40 1.72 1.39 -3.51
C GLU A 40 2.84 2.44 -3.43
N ASP A 41 2.61 3.50 -2.68
CA ASP A 41 3.66 4.45 -2.31
C ASP A 41 4.51 3.89 -1.15
N VAL A 42 3.86 3.55 -0.03
CA VAL A 42 4.51 3.09 1.20
C VAL A 42 3.80 1.85 1.73
N VAL A 43 4.55 0.77 1.93
CA VAL A 43 4.07 -0.43 2.63
C VAL A 43 4.56 -0.41 4.08
N THR A 44 3.64 -0.54 5.03
CA THR A 44 3.94 -0.70 6.46
C THR A 44 3.73 -2.16 6.88
N THR A 45 2.60 -2.53 7.47
CA THR A 45 2.31 -3.92 7.85
C THR A 45 1.83 -4.79 6.68
N GLY A 46 1.64 -4.18 5.50
CA GLY A 46 1.08 -4.83 4.31
C GLY A 46 -0.43 -5.11 4.39
N LEU A 47 -1.14 -4.67 5.44
CA LEU A 47 -2.57 -4.94 5.57
C LEU A 47 -3.38 -4.35 4.40
N SER A 48 -3.18 -3.06 4.12
CA SER A 48 -3.83 -2.38 2.97
C SER A 48 -3.52 -3.10 1.66
N SER A 49 -2.26 -3.48 1.46
CA SER A 49 -1.79 -4.21 0.28
C SER A 49 -2.53 -5.55 0.11
N ARG A 50 -2.66 -6.34 1.18
CA ARG A 50 -3.40 -7.62 1.14
C ARG A 50 -4.88 -7.42 0.84
N GLU A 51 -5.50 -6.39 1.40
CA GLU A 51 -6.90 -6.04 1.10
C GLU A 51 -7.06 -5.58 -0.37
N ALA A 52 -6.07 -4.88 -0.93
CA ALA A 52 -6.06 -4.49 -2.34
C ALA A 52 -5.90 -5.71 -3.26
N ILE A 53 -5.03 -6.66 -2.92
CA ILE A 53 -4.87 -7.94 -3.64
C ILE A 53 -6.17 -8.74 -3.62
N ALA A 54 -6.84 -8.80 -2.47
CA ALA A 54 -8.14 -9.45 -2.35
C ALA A 54 -9.21 -8.78 -3.24
N ALA A 55 -9.21 -7.45 -3.32
CA ALA A 55 -10.12 -6.70 -4.19
C ALA A 55 -9.83 -6.93 -5.68
N ILE A 56 -8.55 -7.03 -6.07
CA ILE A 56 -8.14 -7.41 -7.44
C ILE A 56 -8.67 -8.81 -7.78
N ALA A 57 -8.48 -9.78 -6.88
CA ALA A 57 -8.97 -11.14 -7.05
C ALA A 57 -10.50 -11.21 -7.16
N ALA A 58 -11.22 -10.48 -6.30
CA ALA A 58 -12.68 -10.40 -6.34
C ALA A 58 -13.20 -9.76 -7.64
N ALA A 59 -12.42 -8.88 -8.26
CA ALA A 59 -12.73 -8.30 -9.58
C ALA A 59 -12.33 -9.21 -10.77
N GLY A 60 -11.80 -10.40 -10.51
CA GLY A 60 -11.40 -11.38 -11.52
C GLY A 60 -9.96 -11.25 -12.01
N GLY A 61 -9.16 -10.37 -11.42
CA GLY A 61 -7.74 -10.21 -11.76
C GLY A 61 -6.82 -11.17 -10.99
N GLU A 62 -5.59 -11.32 -11.48
CA GLU A 62 -4.54 -12.12 -10.86
C GLU A 62 -3.34 -11.22 -10.52
N THR A 63 -3.06 -11.03 -9.24
CA THR A 63 -1.88 -10.25 -8.83
C THR A 63 -0.61 -11.07 -9.05
N GLY A 64 0.23 -10.68 -10.00
CA GLY A 64 1.49 -11.37 -10.29
C GLY A 64 2.63 -10.96 -9.37
N ALA A 65 2.65 -9.69 -8.98
CA ALA A 65 3.60 -9.11 -8.05
C ALA A 65 3.04 -7.84 -7.42
N ALA A 66 3.66 -7.41 -6.32
CA ALA A 66 3.46 -6.12 -5.69
C ALA A 66 4.75 -5.31 -5.75
N ALA A 67 4.63 -3.99 -5.84
CA ALA A 67 5.75 -3.06 -5.77
C ALA A 67 5.39 -1.83 -4.92
N ALA A 68 6.41 -1.19 -4.36
CA ALA A 68 6.25 0.05 -3.61
C ALA A 68 7.46 0.97 -3.79
N LEU A 69 7.30 2.26 -3.54
CA LEU A 69 8.48 3.13 -3.44
C LEU A 69 9.23 2.86 -2.13
N VAL A 70 8.51 2.73 -1.02
CA VAL A 70 9.11 2.56 0.30
C VAL A 70 8.51 1.35 1.00
N ASP A 71 9.36 0.46 1.49
CA ASP A 71 9.01 -0.58 2.44
C ASP A 71 9.46 -0.18 3.85
N ARG A 72 8.48 0.16 4.69
CA ARG A 72 8.65 0.46 6.12
C ARG A 72 8.50 -0.76 7.03
N SER A 73 8.14 -1.92 6.47
CA SER A 73 8.20 -3.18 7.19
C SER A 73 9.64 -3.69 7.35
N ASN A 74 10.57 -3.09 6.60
CA ASN A 74 11.95 -3.53 6.48
C ASN A 74 12.06 -5.04 6.12
N GLY A 75 11.25 -5.48 5.16
CA GLY A 75 11.19 -6.87 4.71
C GLY A 75 10.27 -7.80 5.51
N ALA A 76 9.60 -7.31 6.56
CA ALA A 76 8.69 -8.12 7.37
C ALA A 76 7.28 -8.30 6.77
N ALA A 77 6.88 -7.45 5.81
CA ALA A 77 5.56 -7.54 5.19
C ALA A 77 5.47 -8.75 4.25
N ASP A 78 4.58 -9.68 4.59
CA ASP A 78 4.14 -10.74 3.68
C ASP A 78 2.84 -10.33 2.97
N LEU A 79 2.90 -10.29 1.64
CA LEU A 79 1.79 -9.92 0.77
C LEU A 79 1.18 -11.14 0.04
N GLY A 80 1.75 -12.33 0.21
CA GLY A 80 1.34 -13.55 -0.51
C GLY A 80 1.74 -13.57 -1.99
N VAL A 81 2.48 -12.56 -2.46
CA VAL A 81 3.02 -12.43 -3.83
C VAL A 81 4.43 -11.85 -3.78
N PRO A 82 5.26 -12.02 -4.83
CA PRO A 82 6.56 -11.36 -4.91
C PRO A 82 6.45 -9.84 -4.69
N PHE A 83 7.27 -9.30 -3.79
CA PHE A 83 7.23 -7.88 -3.40
C PHE A 83 8.54 -7.17 -3.68
N PHE A 84 8.47 -6.07 -4.45
CA PHE A 84 9.62 -5.29 -4.92
C PHE A 84 9.53 -3.83 -4.47
N PRO A 85 10.11 -3.47 -3.31
CA PRO A 85 10.25 -2.07 -2.93
C PRO A 85 11.46 -1.42 -3.59
N LEU A 86 11.38 -0.13 -3.91
CA LEU A 86 12.53 0.64 -4.40
C LEU A 86 13.56 0.86 -3.28
N ILE A 87 13.10 1.26 -2.08
CA ILE A 87 13.95 1.36 -0.88
C ILE A 87 13.29 0.68 0.31
N ARG A 88 14.11 0.20 1.24
CA ARG A 88 13.69 -0.23 2.58
C ARG A 88 14.13 0.80 3.59
N LEU A 89 13.22 1.22 4.46
CA LEU A 89 13.50 2.15 5.53
C LEU A 89 13.01 1.56 6.84
N ASP A 90 13.93 1.35 7.77
CA ASP A 90 13.56 1.06 9.15
C ASP A 90 13.29 2.39 9.87
N VAL A 91 12.03 2.59 10.28
CA VAL A 91 11.62 3.77 11.04
C VAL A 91 11.04 3.28 12.36
N PRO A 92 11.72 3.49 13.49
CA PRO A 92 11.29 2.95 14.77
C PRO A 92 9.96 3.57 15.19
N SER A 93 9.08 2.71 15.70
CA SER A 93 7.85 3.10 16.40
C SER A 93 8.08 3.01 17.89
N TYR A 94 7.71 4.05 18.62
CA TYR A 94 7.81 4.09 20.08
C TYR A 94 6.42 4.06 20.69
N ALA A 95 6.27 3.37 21.82
CA ALA A 95 5.09 3.53 22.65
C ALA A 95 5.08 4.96 23.24
N ALA A 96 3.90 5.52 23.49
CA ALA A 96 3.77 6.89 23.96
C ALA A 96 4.46 7.14 25.31
N ASP A 97 4.61 6.11 26.13
CA ASP A 97 5.28 6.09 27.43
C ASP A 97 6.74 5.62 27.37
N ALA A 98 7.26 5.31 26.18
CA ALA A 98 8.62 4.77 25.97
C ALA A 98 9.38 5.54 24.86
N LEU A 99 9.27 6.87 24.87
CA LEU A 99 9.97 7.74 23.94
C LEU A 99 11.42 8.03 24.41
N PRO A 100 12.39 8.10 23.49
CA PRO A 100 13.68 8.74 23.74
C PRO A 100 13.51 10.15 24.32
N PRO A 101 14.37 10.60 25.25
CA PRO A 101 14.19 11.89 25.93
C PRO A 101 14.11 13.10 24.98
N ASP A 102 14.85 13.06 23.88
CA ASP A 102 14.83 14.07 22.82
C ASP A 102 13.51 14.08 22.05
N LEU A 103 12.92 12.91 21.77
CA LEU A 103 11.59 12.82 21.15
C LEU A 103 10.46 13.20 22.11
N ALA A 104 10.56 12.84 23.39
CA ALA A 104 9.57 13.20 24.41
C ALA A 104 9.43 14.72 24.61
N ALA A 105 10.50 15.48 24.32
CA ALA A 105 10.50 16.94 24.37
C ALA A 105 9.80 17.60 23.16
N ILE A 106 9.48 16.84 22.10
CA ILE A 106 8.84 17.34 20.89
C ILE A 106 7.33 17.12 20.99
N PRO A 107 6.48 18.18 20.91
CA PRO A 107 5.03 18.01 20.91
C PRO A 107 4.57 17.14 19.74
N ALA A 108 3.87 16.05 20.05
CA ALA A 108 3.29 15.19 19.03
C ALA A 108 2.25 15.96 18.20
N THR A 109 2.36 15.87 16.88
CA THR A 109 1.35 16.40 15.96
C THR A 109 0.76 15.25 15.17
N LYS A 110 -0.55 15.29 14.93
CA LYS A 110 -1.24 14.33 14.04
C LYS A 110 -1.40 14.99 12.67
N PRO A 111 -0.54 14.68 11.68
CA PRO A 111 -0.75 15.14 10.32
C PRO A 111 -1.93 14.39 9.67
N GLY A 112 -2.77 15.11 8.93
CA GLY A 112 -3.87 14.54 8.12
C GLY A 112 -5.27 15.02 8.47
N SER A 113 -6.24 14.74 7.60
CA SER A 113 -7.61 15.28 7.66
C SER A 113 -8.59 14.50 8.54
N ARG A 114 -8.19 13.36 9.11
CA ARG A 114 -9.05 12.56 10.00
C ARG A 114 -8.88 13.04 11.44
N ALA A 115 -9.95 13.60 12.02
CA ALA A 115 -10.05 13.83 13.46
C ALA A 115 -9.88 12.50 14.21
N ALA A 116 -9.29 12.55 15.41
CA ALA A 116 -9.10 11.37 16.26
C ALA A 116 -10.45 10.84 16.78
#